data_AF-T0KZJ5-F1
#
_entry.id   AF-T0KZJ5-F1
#
_cell.length_a   1.000
_cell.length_b   1.000
_cell.length_c   1.000
_cell.angle_alpha   90.00
_cell.angle_beta   90.00
_cell.angle_gamma   90.00
#
_symmetry.space_group_name_H-M   'P 1'
#
loop_
_entity.id
_entity.type
_entity.pdbx_description
1 polymer ?
#
loop_
_entity_poly.entity_id
_entity_poly.type
_entity_poly.pdbx_seq_one_letter_code
_entity_poly.pdbx_strand_id
1 'polypeptide(L)'
;MFTDYAVKKHLVSDMKDVYSAYCLKNASDTDLWIFCSINLFKVGDIESSRNMFLKCIRLNPKNLKIKIEFFRMEVLNIAKNIENLEEDEELEDGYLDVAYNIYLDIVELSENFDVKNELLQISMSVSELHKKICSNV
;
A
#
# COMPACT_ATOMS: atom_id res chain seq x y z
N MET A 1 -8.04 20.93 -4.74
CA MET A 1 -7.92 20.21 -3.45
C MET A 1 -6.66 20.67 -2.72
N PHE A 2 -6.52 20.49 -1.39
CA PHE A 2 -5.29 20.86 -0.65
C PHE A 2 -4.04 20.18 -1.24
N THR A 3 -4.15 18.90 -1.59
CA THR A 3 -3.07 18.12 -2.25
C THR A 3 -2.59 18.79 -3.54
N ASP A 4 -3.50 19.14 -4.45
CA ASP A 4 -3.13 19.76 -5.74
C ASP A 4 -2.42 21.09 -5.53
N TYR A 5 -2.85 21.86 -4.52
CA TYR A 5 -2.20 23.11 -4.15
C TYR A 5 -0.78 22.87 -3.65
N ALA A 6 -0.59 21.92 -2.73
CA ALA A 6 0.72 21.60 -2.18
C ALA A 6 1.68 21.09 -3.26
N VAL A 7 1.23 20.20 -4.15
CA VAL A 7 2.02 19.71 -5.28
C VAL A 7 2.40 20.86 -6.22
N LYS A 8 1.44 21.69 -6.63
CA LYS A 8 1.67 22.84 -7.52
C LYS A 8 2.66 23.87 -6.94
N LYS A 9 2.75 23.95 -5.61
CA LYS A 9 3.64 24.87 -4.90
C LYS A 9 4.95 24.23 -4.45
N HIS A 10 5.22 22.98 -4.83
CA HIS A 10 6.39 22.22 -4.39
C HIS A 10 6.51 22.08 -2.85
N LEU A 11 5.36 22.01 -2.17
CA LEU A 11 5.24 21.90 -0.71
C LEU A 11 4.99 20.44 -0.27
N VAL A 12 5.57 19.46 -0.96
CA VAL A 12 5.34 18.02 -0.68
C VAL A 12 5.83 17.66 0.74
N SER A 13 6.92 18.27 1.19
CA SER A 13 7.41 18.06 2.56
C SER A 13 6.44 18.59 3.63
N ASP A 14 5.80 19.74 3.40
CA ASP A 14 4.81 20.26 4.35
C ASP A 14 3.51 19.44 4.31
N MET A 15 3.17 18.90 3.13
CA MET A 15 1.99 18.06 2.93
C MET A 15 2.03 16.80 3.80
N LYS A 16 3.17 16.09 3.87
CA LYS A 16 3.31 14.89 4.71
C LYS A 16 3.15 15.20 6.20
N ASP A 17 3.64 16.34 6.66
CA ASP A 17 3.52 16.75 8.07
C ASP A 17 2.07 17.09 8.41
N VAL A 18 1.38 17.80 7.53
CA VAL A 18 -0.06 18.10 7.66
C VAL A 18 -0.89 16.81 7.68
N TYR A 19 -0.63 15.88 6.75
CA TYR A 19 -1.30 14.59 6.69
C TYR A 19 -1.09 13.78 7.98
N SER A 20 0.15 13.65 8.44
CA SER A 20 0.49 12.92 9.67
C SER A 20 -0.22 13.53 10.88
N ALA A 21 -0.21 14.85 11.01
CA ALA A 21 -0.86 15.55 12.10
C ALA A 21 -2.39 15.37 12.07
N TYR A 22 -3.01 15.43 10.89
CA TYR A 22 -4.46 15.29 10.76
C TYR A 22 -4.94 13.85 10.98
N CYS A 23 -4.18 12.87 10.48
CA CYS A 23 -4.45 11.45 10.73
C CYS A 23 -4.29 11.08 12.21
N LEU A 24 -3.28 11.64 12.90
CA LEU A 24 -3.11 11.42 14.34
C LEU A 24 -4.27 11.99 15.17
N LYS A 25 -4.82 13.14 14.79
CA LYS A 25 -6.02 13.71 15.44
C LYS A 25 -7.27 12.87 15.22
N ASN A 26 -7.30 12.09 14.13
CA ASN A 26 -8.42 11.23 13.74
C ASN A 26 -7.94 9.77 13.62
N ALA A 27 -7.27 9.26 14.65
CA ALA A 27 -6.52 8.00 14.57
C ALA A 27 -7.36 6.77 14.16
N SER A 28 -8.67 6.76 14.45
CA SER A 28 -9.60 5.69 14.07
C SER A 28 -10.20 5.85 12.67
N ASP A 29 -10.06 7.03 12.04
CA ASP A 29 -10.57 7.31 10.70
C ASP A 29 -9.64 6.70 9.65
N THR A 30 -9.81 5.40 9.44
CA THR A 30 -9.00 4.62 8.51
C THR A 30 -9.07 5.13 7.07
N ASP A 31 -10.18 5.74 6.67
CA ASP A 31 -10.37 6.26 5.31
C ASP A 31 -9.54 7.51 5.06
N LEU A 32 -9.40 8.36 6.07
CA LEU A 32 -8.47 9.48 6.04
C LEU A 32 -7.01 9.00 5.93
N TRP A 33 -6.63 7.94 6.65
CA TRP A 33 -5.28 7.36 6.54
C TRP A 33 -5.02 6.84 5.12
N ILE A 34 -5.95 6.05 4.56
CA ILE A 34 -5.86 5.54 3.19
C ILE A 34 -5.73 6.70 2.20
N PHE A 35 -6.58 7.72 2.33
CA PHE A 35 -6.53 8.89 1.46
C PHE A 35 -5.15 9.57 1.51
N CYS A 36 -4.62 9.85 2.69
CA CYS A 36 -3.33 10.50 2.84
C CYS A 36 -2.18 9.65 2.27
N SER A 37 -2.14 8.35 2.58
CA SER A 37 -1.11 7.44 2.08
C SER A 37 -1.11 7.34 0.55
N ILE A 38 -2.28 7.17 -0.07
CA ILE A 38 -2.41 7.07 -1.52
C ILE A 38 -2.01 8.38 -2.22
N ASN A 39 -2.29 9.53 -1.63
CA ASN A 39 -1.81 10.81 -2.19
C ASN A 39 -0.29 10.95 -2.11
N LEU A 40 0.36 10.47 -1.05
CA LEU A 40 1.83 10.42 -0.95
C LEU A 40 2.42 9.49 -2.02
N PHE A 41 1.85 8.30 -2.22
CA PHE A 41 2.27 7.40 -3.29
C PHE A 41 2.13 8.03 -4.69
N LYS A 42 1.01 8.74 -4.95
CA LYS A 42 0.76 9.40 -6.24
C LYS A 42 1.78 10.49 -6.58
N VAL A 43 2.36 11.14 -5.57
CA VAL A 43 3.40 12.17 -5.77
C VAL A 43 4.81 11.57 -5.75
N GLY A 44 4.94 10.24 -5.72
CA GLY A 44 6.22 9.53 -5.72
C GLY A 44 6.87 9.35 -4.35
N ASP A 45 6.23 9.81 -3.27
CA ASP A 45 6.75 9.64 -1.90
C ASP A 45 6.29 8.28 -1.33
N ILE A 46 6.90 7.22 -1.86
CA ILE A 46 6.57 5.82 -1.52
C ILE A 46 6.89 5.53 -0.05
N GLU A 47 8.01 6.03 0.45
CA GLU A 47 8.43 5.80 1.84
C GLU A 47 7.45 6.42 2.84
N SER A 48 7.04 7.68 2.63
CA SER A 48 6.05 8.31 3.50
C SER A 48 4.67 7.64 3.39
N SER A 49 4.28 7.18 2.19
CA SER A 49 3.07 6.38 1.99
C SER A 49 3.10 5.10 2.84
N ARG A 50 4.17 4.30 2.73
CA ARG A 50 4.38 3.09 3.55
C ARG A 50 4.31 3.38 5.04
N ASN A 51 5.00 4.43 5.48
CA ASN A 51 5.01 4.84 6.88
C ASN A 51 3.61 5.19 7.40
N MET A 52 2.78 5.84 6.58
CA MET A 52 1.40 6.16 6.93
C MET A 52 0.53 4.90 7.04
N PHE A 53 0.62 3.98 6.09
CA PHE A 53 -0.08 2.68 6.16
C PHE A 53 0.33 1.89 7.42
N LEU A 54 1.64 1.71 7.65
CA LEU A 54 2.17 0.98 8.79
C LEU A 54 1.78 1.62 10.13
N LYS A 55 1.70 2.95 10.19
CA LYS A 55 1.24 3.66 11.38
C LYS A 55 -0.25 3.44 11.64
N CYS A 56 -1.10 3.53 10.61
CA CYS A 56 -2.52 3.22 10.73
C CYS A 56 -2.76 1.76 11.13
N ILE A 57 -2.03 0.80 10.54
CA ILE A 57 -2.12 -0.63 10.88
C ILE A 57 -1.74 -0.85 12.33
N ARG A 58 -0.67 -0.21 12.84
CA ARG A 58 -0.30 -0.31 14.27
C ARG A 58 -1.39 0.22 15.21
N LEU A 59 -2.08 1.29 14.82
CA LEU A 59 -3.16 1.88 15.61
C LEU A 59 -4.47 1.09 15.48
N ASN A 60 -4.70 0.42 14.34
CA ASN A 60 -5.93 -0.28 13.99
C ASN A 60 -5.63 -1.71 13.47
N PRO A 61 -5.00 -2.60 14.26
CA PRO A 61 -4.39 -3.85 13.77
C PRO A 61 -5.37 -4.87 13.20
N LYS A 62 -6.65 -4.80 13.61
CA LYS A 62 -7.72 -5.69 13.13
C LYS A 62 -8.49 -5.13 11.94
N ASN A 63 -8.18 -3.91 11.49
CA ASN A 63 -8.89 -3.31 10.38
C ASN A 63 -8.35 -3.90 9.06
N LEU A 64 -9.16 -4.74 8.41
CA LEU A 64 -8.77 -5.39 7.15
C LEU A 64 -8.68 -4.41 5.98
N LYS A 65 -9.50 -3.35 5.98
CA LYS A 65 -9.56 -2.36 4.89
C LYS A 65 -8.20 -1.68 4.68
N ILE A 66 -7.55 -1.21 5.75
CA ILE A 66 -6.23 -0.58 5.63
C ILE A 66 -5.15 -1.55 5.15
N LYS A 67 -5.22 -2.83 5.59
CA LYS A 67 -4.26 -3.85 5.17
C LYS A 67 -4.44 -4.20 3.69
N ILE A 68 -5.68 -4.34 3.22
CA ILE A 68 -6.01 -4.59 1.80
C ILE A 68 -5.55 -3.42 0.92
N GLU A 69 -5.81 -2.18 1.34
CA GLU A 69 -5.34 -1.01 0.60
C GLU A 69 -3.81 -0.86 0.62
N PHE A 70 -3.16 -1.26 1.70
CA PHE A 70 -1.70 -1.32 1.75
C PHE A 70 -1.15 -2.37 0.78
N PHE A 71 -1.73 -3.57 0.77
CA PHE A 71 -1.39 -4.62 -0.20
C PHE A 71 -1.58 -4.13 -1.64
N ARG A 72 -2.72 -3.50 -1.94
CA ARG A 72 -3.01 -2.93 -3.27
C ARG A 72 -1.96 -1.90 -3.70
N MET A 73 -1.52 -1.04 -2.78
CA MET A 73 -0.48 -0.04 -3.06
C MET A 73 0.88 -0.70 -3.34
N GLU A 74 1.28 -1.71 -2.56
CA GLU A 74 2.53 -2.45 -2.79
C GLU A 74 2.53 -3.21 -4.12
N VAL A 75 1.42 -3.87 -4.45
CA VAL A 75 1.25 -4.56 -5.74
C VAL A 75 1.35 -3.58 -6.91
N LEU A 76 0.73 -2.41 -6.78
CA LEU A 76 0.84 -1.34 -7.78
C LEU A 76 2.27 -0.78 -7.87
N ASN A 77 2.98 -0.68 -6.74
CA ASN A 77 4.37 -0.25 -6.71
C ASN A 77 5.29 -1.25 -7.44
N ILE A 78 5.10 -2.54 -7.19
CA ILE A 78 5.81 -3.61 -7.90
C ILE A 78 5.54 -3.53 -9.40
N ALA A 79 4.27 -3.44 -9.80
CA ALA A 79 3.89 -3.35 -11.21
C ALA A 79 4.57 -2.16 -11.91
N LYS A 80 4.57 -0.98 -11.28
CA LYS A 80 5.29 0.20 -11.80
C LYS A 80 6.79 -0.02 -11.91
N ASN A 81 7.41 -0.71 -10.96
CA ASN A 81 8.84 -0.99 -11.02
C ASN A 81 9.14 -1.95 -12.17
N ILE A 82 8.34 -3.01 -12.36
CA ILE A 82 8.48 -3.94 -13.49
C ILE A 82 8.37 -3.21 -14.83
N GLU A 83 7.42 -2.27 -14.97
CA GLU A 83 7.27 -1.45 -16.18
C GLU A 83 8.48 -0.56 -16.48
N ASN A 84 9.30 -0.25 -15.47
CA ASN A 84 10.49 0.59 -15.60
C ASN A 84 11.80 -0.20 -15.70
N LEU A 85 11.79 -1.53 -15.57
CA LEU A 85 12.98 -2.36 -15.71
C LEU A 85 13.41 -2.41 -17.18
N GLU A 86 14.72 -2.37 -17.42
CA GLU A 86 15.29 -2.70 -18.72
C GLU A 86 15.23 -4.22 -18.96
N GLU A 87 15.32 -4.68 -20.23
CA GLU A 87 15.05 -6.08 -20.62
C GLU A 87 15.90 -7.15 -19.88
N ASP A 88 17.02 -6.75 -19.28
CA ASP A 88 17.95 -7.64 -18.56
C ASP A 88 18.01 -7.35 -17.04
N GLU A 89 17.18 -6.44 -16.51
CA GLU A 89 17.10 -6.15 -15.08
C GLU A 89 16.05 -7.02 -14.38
N GLU A 90 16.47 -7.70 -13.32
CA GLU A 90 15.56 -8.44 -12.45
C GLU A 90 15.01 -7.52 -11.35
N LEU A 91 13.74 -7.72 -11.00
CA LEU A 91 13.13 -7.04 -9.87
C LEU A 91 13.84 -7.46 -8.58
N GLU A 92 14.21 -6.51 -7.72
CA GLU A 92 14.76 -6.87 -6.40
C GLU A 92 13.74 -7.72 -5.61
N ASP A 93 14.18 -8.91 -5.17
CA ASP A 93 13.36 -9.89 -4.42
C ASP A 93 12.58 -9.28 -3.24
N GLY A 94 13.15 -8.26 -2.60
CA GLY A 94 12.57 -7.60 -1.44
C GLY A 94 11.19 -6.98 -1.70
N TYR A 95 10.88 -6.56 -2.94
CA TYR A 95 9.58 -5.97 -3.24
C TYR A 95 8.44 -7.01 -3.18
N LEU A 96 8.67 -8.21 -3.73
CA LEU A 96 7.69 -9.29 -3.72
C LEU A 96 7.42 -9.80 -2.31
N ASP A 97 8.46 -9.88 -1.48
CA ASP A 97 8.34 -10.35 -0.10
C ASP A 97 7.51 -9.43 0.78
N VAL A 98 7.62 -8.10 0.60
CA VAL A 98 6.78 -7.15 1.34
C VAL A 98 5.31 -7.36 1.03
N ALA A 99 4.92 -7.38 -0.25
CA ALA A 99 3.52 -7.61 -0.64
C ALA A 99 3.02 -8.99 -0.17
N TYR A 100 3.84 -10.03 -0.29
CA TYR A 100 3.49 -11.37 0.14
C TYR A 100 3.30 -11.50 1.65
N ASN A 101 4.15 -10.85 2.46
CA ASN A 101 3.98 -10.81 3.91
C ASN A 101 2.69 -10.09 4.33
N ILE A 102 2.32 -9.00 3.65
CA ILE A 102 1.05 -8.31 3.89
C ILE A 102 -0.13 -9.25 3.54
N TYR A 103 -0.03 -10.01 2.45
CA TYR A 103 -1.02 -11.02 2.10
C TYR A 103 -1.21 -12.02 3.25
N LEU A 104 -0.13 -12.67 3.71
CA LEU A 104 -0.16 -13.64 4.81
C LEU A 104 -0.82 -13.07 6.07
N ASP A 105 -0.42 -11.85 6.44
CA ASP A 105 -0.98 -11.09 7.56
C ASP A 105 -2.51 -10.91 7.48
N ILE A 106 -3.06 -10.76 6.27
CA ILE A 106 -4.51 -10.59 6.05
C ILE A 106 -5.21 -11.94 6.13
N VAL A 107 -4.63 -12.98 5.52
CA VAL A 107 -5.24 -14.32 5.50
C VAL A 107 -5.26 -14.95 6.90
N GLU A 108 -4.24 -14.69 7.72
CA GLU A 108 -4.19 -15.13 9.12
C GLU A 108 -5.30 -14.47 9.96
N LEU A 109 -5.61 -13.20 9.67
CA LEU A 109 -6.65 -12.45 10.39
C LEU A 109 -8.07 -12.74 9.90
N SER A 110 -8.23 -13.29 8.69
CA SER A 110 -9.53 -13.42 8.04
C SER A 110 -9.65 -14.69 7.20
N GLU A 111 -10.53 -15.59 7.63
CA GLU A 111 -10.96 -16.75 6.84
C GLU A 111 -11.99 -16.40 5.76
N ASN A 112 -12.44 -15.14 5.69
CA ASN A 112 -13.45 -14.69 4.73
C ASN A 112 -13.00 -14.92 3.28
N PHE A 113 -13.79 -15.72 2.56
CA PHE A 113 -13.56 -16.06 1.15
C PHE A 113 -13.54 -14.84 0.23
N ASP A 114 -14.39 -13.85 0.48
CA ASP A 114 -14.45 -12.63 -0.35
C ASP A 114 -13.16 -11.81 -0.21
N VAL A 115 -12.59 -11.74 0.99
CA VAL A 115 -11.29 -11.08 1.22
C VAL A 115 -10.18 -11.81 0.46
N LYS A 116 -10.12 -13.14 0.54
CA LYS A 116 -9.12 -13.92 -0.20
C LYS A 116 -9.25 -13.73 -1.71
N ASN A 117 -10.47 -13.72 -2.23
CA ASN A 117 -10.73 -13.45 -3.64
C ASN A 117 -10.29 -12.04 -4.04
N GLU A 118 -10.56 -11.03 -3.22
CA GLU A 118 -10.10 -9.67 -3.49
C GLU A 118 -8.57 -9.60 -3.58
N LEU A 119 -7.85 -10.23 -2.64
CA LEU A 119 -6.39 -10.29 -2.67
C LEU A 119 -5.86 -11.01 -3.91
N LEU A 120 -6.50 -12.12 -4.31
CA LEU A 120 -6.17 -12.82 -5.55
C LEU A 120 -6.34 -11.91 -6.76
N GLN A 121 -7.47 -11.20 -6.88
CA GLN A 121 -7.72 -10.26 -7.98
C GLN A 121 -6.70 -9.13 -8.01
N ILE A 122 -6.35 -8.56 -6.85
CA ILE A 122 -5.31 -7.52 -6.77
C ILE A 122 -3.97 -8.06 -7.27
N SER A 123 -3.57 -9.26 -6.85
CA SER A 123 -2.26 -9.83 -7.20
C SER A 123 -2.07 -10.14 -8.68
N MET A 124 -3.15 -10.23 -9.48
CA MET A 124 -3.08 -10.62 -10.89
C MET A 124 -2.24 -9.67 -11.76
N SER A 125 -2.02 -8.42 -11.33
CA SER A 125 -1.15 -7.49 -12.05
C SER A 125 0.34 -7.80 -11.90
N VAL A 126 0.73 -8.73 -11.01
CA VAL A 126 2.11 -9.16 -10.78
C VAL A 126 2.16 -10.68 -10.81
N SER A 127 2.57 -11.23 -11.96
CA SER A 127 2.51 -12.68 -12.25
C SER A 127 3.23 -13.54 -11.20
N GLU A 128 4.42 -13.14 -10.76
CA GLU A 128 5.22 -13.89 -9.80
C GLU A 128 4.59 -13.91 -8.40
N LEU A 129 4.09 -12.76 -7.94
CA LEU A 129 3.34 -12.67 -6.69
C LEU A 129 2.06 -13.51 -6.75
N HIS A 130 1.32 -13.43 -7.86
CA HIS A 130 0.09 -14.20 -8.05
C HIS A 130 0.37 -15.72 -7.98
N LYS A 131 1.42 -16.19 -8.66
CA LYS A 131 1.86 -17.59 -8.58
C LYS A 131 2.23 -17.99 -7.15
N LYS A 132 2.99 -17.16 -6.43
CA LYS A 132 3.41 -17.39 -5.03
C LYS A 132 2.22 -17.48 -4.08
N ILE A 133 1.18 -16.67 -4.31
CA ILE A 133 -0.07 -16.74 -3.55
C ILE A 133 -0.82 -18.03 -3.86
N CYS A 134 -1.04 -18.33 -5.14
CA CYS A 134 -1.79 -19.52 -5.58
C CYS A 134 -1.11 -20.85 -5.20
N SER A 135 0.22 -20.89 -5.07
CA SER A 135 0.93 -22.09 -4.61
C SER A 135 0.75 -22.40 -3.12
N ASN A 136 0.19 -21.47 -2.33
CA ASN A 136 -0.04 -21.61 -0.90
C ASN A 136 -1.53 -21.68 -0.52
N VAL A 137 -2.44 -21.75 -1.51
CA VAL A 137 -3.88 -22.01 -1.34
C VAL A 137 -4.15 -23.49 -1.55
#